data_AF-A0A6G2K4Q1-F1
#
_entry.id   AF-A0A6G2K4Q1-F1
#
_cell.length_a   1.000
_cell.length_b   1.000
_cell.length_c   1.000
_cell.angle_alpha   90.00
_cell.angle_beta   90.00
_cell.angle_gamma   90.00
#
_symmetry.space_group_name_H-M   'P 1'
#
loop_
_entity.id
_entity.type
_entity.pdbx_description
1 polymer ?
#
loop_
_entity_poly.entity_id
_entity_poly.type
_entity_poly.pdbx_seq_one_letter_code
_entity_poly.pdbx_strand_id
1 'polypeptide(L)'
;MAQAARTLESPQTSAGPGSPSRRPEEVAGVPRRARGRGLARARSRLEREVGSLSRGERSVIAALRRRSFGATVRTVAGLTGLSAGHVRRCLRRLEQLGWVVRESRSWLWGYEQVRLQVWRLTWSGGCAEMLSVVRPESVEEPPASADMVPPEFWFKFWSGAPADKLRISRDGLLIAETLITGRDLAARQWALAELPVDVLAQCRQLRGCDSGVVADDIDASIAARGV
;
A
#
# COMPACT_ATOMS: atom_id res chain seq x y z
N MET A 1 -7.52 62.87 -2.68
CA MET A 1 -6.64 63.40 -1.60
C MET A 1 -5.97 62.23 -0.89
N ALA A 2 -4.66 62.35 -0.69
CA ALA A 2 -3.77 61.63 0.23
C ALA A 2 -3.45 60.13 -0.01
N GLN A 3 -2.25 59.94 -0.56
CA GLN A 3 -1.36 58.77 -0.42
C GLN A 3 -0.81 58.64 1.01
N ALA A 4 -0.42 57.43 1.43
CA ALA A 4 0.76 57.12 2.27
C ALA A 4 0.90 55.58 2.39
N ALA A 5 1.78 54.93 1.63
CA ALA A 5 3.21 54.71 1.93
C ALA A 5 3.44 54.01 3.29
N ARG A 6 3.63 52.68 3.27
CA ARG A 6 4.21 51.92 4.39
C ARG A 6 5.60 51.44 4.02
N THR A 7 6.55 51.99 4.75
CA THR A 7 7.99 51.80 4.69
C THR A 7 8.39 50.38 5.10
N LEU A 8 9.29 49.80 4.31
CA LEU A 8 10.06 48.60 4.59
C LEU A 8 11.20 48.94 5.54
N GLU A 9 11.27 48.28 6.70
CA GLU A 9 12.49 48.19 7.50
C GLU A 9 12.75 46.72 7.81
N SER A 10 13.82 46.17 7.25
CA SER A 10 14.38 44.88 7.64
C SER A 10 15.76 45.12 8.27
N PRO A 11 16.00 44.68 9.50
CA PRO A 11 17.25 44.92 10.19
C PRO A 11 18.38 44.01 9.68
N GLN A 12 19.52 44.66 9.52
CA GLN A 12 20.85 44.08 9.31
C GLN A 12 21.17 43.05 10.40
N THR A 13 21.64 41.86 10.01
CA THR A 13 22.34 40.96 10.93
C THR A 13 23.74 40.69 10.38
N SER A 14 24.71 41.08 11.20
CA SER A 14 26.14 41.06 10.99
C SER A 14 26.72 39.65 10.81
N ALA A 15 27.54 39.49 9.77
CA ALA A 15 28.48 38.38 9.63
C ALA A 15 29.66 38.56 10.60
N GLY A 16 29.80 37.66 11.57
CA GLY A 16 30.99 37.52 12.41
C GLY A 16 31.89 36.39 11.88
N PRO A 17 33.20 36.61 11.68
CA PRO A 17 34.14 35.57 11.31
C PRO A 17 34.81 34.96 12.55
N GLY A 18 35.10 33.66 12.48
CA GLY A 18 36.20 33.04 13.20
C GLY A 18 35.81 32.24 14.45
N SER A 19 35.96 30.91 14.34
CA SER A 19 36.66 30.13 15.37
C SER A 19 36.95 28.70 14.90
N PRO A 20 37.98 28.06 15.48
CA PRO A 20 38.96 27.31 14.73
C PRO A 20 38.71 25.80 14.71
N SER A 21 39.30 25.20 13.68
CA SER A 21 39.56 23.78 13.48
C SER A 21 40.00 23.08 14.78
N ARG A 22 39.08 22.37 15.43
CA ARG A 22 39.40 21.35 16.43
C ARG A 22 39.58 20.02 15.70
N ARG A 23 40.83 19.56 15.67
CA ARG A 23 41.21 18.18 15.32
C ARG A 23 40.40 17.20 16.19
N PRO A 24 39.71 16.21 15.62
CA PRO A 24 39.21 15.12 16.43
C PRO A 24 40.39 14.26 16.87
N GLU A 25 40.56 14.17 18.19
CA GLU A 25 41.40 13.17 18.84
C GLU A 25 41.02 11.77 18.36
N GLU A 26 42.05 11.07 17.91
CA GLU A 26 42.05 9.67 17.52
C GLU A 26 41.72 8.82 18.77
N VAL A 27 40.42 8.55 18.97
CA VAL A 27 39.96 7.64 20.02
C VAL A 27 40.42 6.23 19.67
N ALA A 28 41.43 5.79 20.42
CA ALA A 28 41.97 4.45 20.40
C ALA A 28 40.88 3.36 20.53
N GLY A 29 40.96 2.37 19.64
CA GLY A 29 40.74 0.98 20.03
C GLY A 29 39.31 0.54 20.36
N VAL A 30 38.33 0.80 19.49
CA VAL A 30 37.10 -0.03 19.51
C VAL A 30 37.35 -1.30 18.69
N PRO A 31 37.36 -2.50 19.29
CA PRO A 31 37.57 -3.74 18.56
C PRO A 31 36.44 -3.98 17.55
N ARG A 32 36.69 -3.66 16.28
CA ARG A 32 35.77 -3.82 15.14
C ARG A 32 35.41 -5.28 14.80
N ARG A 33 35.87 -6.29 15.55
CA ARG A 33 35.78 -7.71 15.16
C ARG A 33 34.61 -8.52 15.76
N ALA A 34 33.74 -7.92 16.59
CA ALA A 34 32.63 -8.64 17.22
C ALA A 34 31.27 -8.56 16.48
N ARG A 35 31.06 -7.59 15.57
CA ARG A 35 29.73 -7.39 14.93
C ARG A 35 29.35 -8.46 13.89
N GLY A 36 30.30 -9.19 13.30
CA GLY A 36 30.01 -10.14 12.22
C GLY A 36 29.39 -11.48 12.66
N ARG A 37 29.74 -12.00 13.85
CA ARG A 37 29.34 -13.36 14.25
C ARG A 37 27.90 -13.46 14.76
N GLY A 38 27.37 -12.39 15.35
CA GLY A 38 25.97 -12.35 15.82
C GLY A 38 24.96 -12.40 14.67
N LEU A 39 25.23 -11.63 13.62
CA LEU A 39 24.37 -11.55 12.43
C LEU A 39 24.33 -12.87 11.66
N ALA A 40 25.45 -13.57 11.51
CA ALA A 40 25.50 -14.87 10.86
C ALA A 40 24.67 -15.95 11.59
N ARG A 41 24.70 -15.94 12.94
CA ARG A 41 23.89 -16.87 13.76
C ARG A 41 22.40 -16.56 13.71
N ALA A 42 22.03 -15.28 13.78
CA ALA A 42 20.64 -14.84 13.65
C ALA A 42 20.05 -15.25 12.29
N ARG A 43 20.79 -15.00 11.20
CA ARG A 43 20.42 -15.42 9.84
C ARG A 43 20.28 -16.94 9.71
N SER A 44 21.22 -17.72 10.25
CA SER A 44 21.15 -19.19 10.21
C SER A 44 19.98 -19.77 11.03
N ARG A 45 19.52 -19.05 12.06
CA ARG A 45 18.32 -19.42 12.82
C ARG A 45 17.06 -19.11 12.00
N LEU A 46 17.00 -17.92 11.41
CA LEU A 46 15.90 -17.50 10.56
C LEU A 46 15.77 -18.41 9.33
N GLU A 47 16.87 -18.77 8.67
CA GLU A 47 16.85 -19.68 7.51
C GLU A 47 16.32 -21.08 7.90
N ARG A 48 16.59 -21.56 9.12
CA ARG A 48 16.01 -22.81 9.65
C ARG A 48 14.52 -22.66 9.96
N GLU A 49 14.12 -21.54 10.58
CA GLU A 49 12.72 -21.25 10.90
C GLU A 49 11.90 -21.11 9.60
N VAL A 50 12.39 -20.37 8.61
CA VAL A 50 11.78 -20.23 7.28
C VAL A 50 11.83 -21.54 6.49
N GLY A 51 12.91 -22.31 6.60
CA GLY A 51 13.05 -23.63 5.99
C GLY A 51 12.06 -24.65 6.54
N SER A 52 11.61 -24.48 7.79
CA SER A 52 10.58 -25.32 8.41
C SER A 52 9.16 -25.02 7.91
N LEU A 53 8.96 -23.93 7.17
CA LEU A 53 7.67 -23.56 6.59
C LEU A 53 7.34 -24.44 5.38
N SER A 54 6.16 -25.03 5.42
CA SER A 54 5.56 -25.71 4.28
C SER A 54 5.39 -24.77 3.09
N ARG A 55 5.19 -25.34 1.90
CA ARG A 55 4.91 -24.56 0.69
C ARG A 55 3.69 -23.66 0.87
N GLY A 56 2.59 -24.21 1.42
CA GLY A 56 1.36 -23.45 1.63
C GLY A 56 1.52 -22.27 2.60
N GLU A 57 2.32 -22.43 3.66
CA GLU A 57 2.62 -21.33 4.58
C GLU A 57 3.41 -20.21 3.90
N ARG A 58 4.41 -20.58 3.07
CA ARG A 58 5.16 -19.60 2.27
C ARG A 58 4.26 -18.87 1.27
N SER A 59 3.36 -19.57 0.58
CA SER A 59 2.39 -18.95 -0.33
C SER A 59 1.45 -18.00 0.40
N VAL A 60 0.99 -18.35 1.61
CA VAL A 60 0.15 -17.48 2.44
C VAL A 60 0.90 -16.21 2.88
N ILE A 61 2.17 -16.34 3.32
CA ILE A 61 3.01 -15.17 3.65
C ILE A 61 3.19 -14.27 2.42
N ALA A 62 3.50 -14.86 1.25
CA ALA A 62 3.66 -14.12 0.01
C ALA A 62 2.36 -13.38 -0.37
N ALA A 63 1.19 -14.01 -0.23
CA ALA A 63 -0.10 -13.36 -0.48
C ALA A 63 -0.37 -12.21 0.49
N LEU A 64 -0.07 -12.38 1.79
CA LEU A 64 -0.23 -11.32 2.79
C LEU A 64 0.76 -10.17 2.61
N ARG A 65 1.96 -10.42 2.09
CA ARG A 65 2.95 -9.38 1.76
C ARG A 65 2.39 -8.38 0.74
N ARG A 66 1.56 -8.84 -0.19
CA ARG A 66 0.88 -7.99 -1.19
C ARG A 66 -0.32 -7.23 -0.61
N ARG A 67 -0.74 -7.55 0.61
CA ARG A 67 -1.90 -6.97 1.30
C ARG A 67 -1.46 -6.40 2.65
N SER A 68 -0.78 -5.27 2.62
CA SER A 68 -0.18 -4.60 3.79
C SER A 68 -1.17 -4.26 4.91
N PHE A 69 -2.46 -4.08 4.59
CA PHE A 69 -3.54 -3.85 5.58
C PHE A 69 -4.21 -5.14 6.10
N GLY A 70 -3.76 -6.30 5.63
CA GLY A 70 -4.33 -7.61 5.93
C GLY A 70 -5.34 -8.09 4.89
N ALA A 71 -5.72 -9.36 5.01
CA ALA A 71 -6.66 -10.02 4.11
C ALA A 71 -7.52 -11.04 4.85
N THR A 72 -8.73 -11.28 4.34
CA THR A 72 -9.60 -12.36 4.85
C THR A 72 -9.08 -13.73 4.38
N VAL A 73 -9.51 -14.81 5.05
CA VAL A 73 -9.23 -16.19 4.61
C VAL A 73 -9.64 -16.42 3.16
N ARG A 74 -10.80 -15.89 2.74
CA ARG A 74 -11.30 -16.05 1.38
C ARG A 74 -10.38 -15.37 0.36
N THR A 75 -9.94 -14.16 0.67
CA THR A 75 -9.01 -13.40 -0.18
C THR A 75 -7.68 -14.13 -0.30
N VAL A 76 -7.11 -14.63 0.80
CA VAL A 76 -5.84 -15.38 0.78
C VAL A 76 -5.99 -16.69 -0.01
N ALA A 77 -7.12 -17.40 0.12
CA ALA A 77 -7.41 -18.59 -0.67
C ALA A 77 -7.43 -18.28 -2.19
N GLY A 78 -8.10 -17.20 -2.59
CA GLY A 78 -8.10 -16.76 -3.99
C GLY A 78 -6.70 -16.43 -4.51
N LEU A 79 -5.88 -15.72 -3.72
CA LEU A 79 -4.52 -15.33 -4.11
C LEU A 79 -3.52 -16.49 -4.17
N THR A 80 -3.76 -17.57 -3.42
CA THR A 80 -2.84 -18.72 -3.31
C THR A 80 -3.30 -19.94 -4.11
N GLY A 81 -4.54 -19.96 -4.58
CA GLY A 81 -5.17 -21.15 -5.16
C GLY A 81 -5.44 -22.28 -4.15
N LEU A 82 -5.17 -22.06 -2.86
CA LEU A 82 -5.37 -23.05 -1.82
C LEU A 82 -6.82 -23.07 -1.33
N SER A 83 -7.29 -24.22 -0.87
CA SER A 83 -8.62 -24.30 -0.25
C SER A 83 -8.69 -23.49 1.04
N ALA A 84 -9.85 -22.89 1.34
CA ALA A 84 -10.03 -22.08 2.54
C ALA A 84 -9.70 -22.83 3.84
N GLY A 85 -9.97 -24.14 3.91
CA GLY A 85 -9.62 -24.99 5.04
C GLY A 85 -8.11 -25.20 5.21
N HIS A 86 -7.36 -25.26 4.11
CA HIS A 86 -5.90 -25.30 4.13
C HIS A 86 -5.34 -23.94 4.59
N VAL A 87 -5.83 -22.84 4.01
CA VAL A 87 -5.42 -21.48 4.39
C VAL A 87 -5.64 -21.22 5.89
N ARG A 88 -6.78 -21.61 6.45
CA ARG A 88 -7.04 -21.49 7.91
C ARG A 88 -6.05 -22.27 8.77
N ARG A 89 -5.54 -23.41 8.29
CA ARG A 89 -4.51 -24.18 9.01
C ARG A 89 -3.16 -23.49 8.94
N CYS A 90 -2.76 -23.02 7.76
CA CYS A 90 -1.52 -22.24 7.58
C CYS A 90 -1.53 -20.97 8.44
N LEU A 91 -2.61 -20.17 8.39
CA LEU A 91 -2.72 -18.93 9.16
C LEU A 91 -2.62 -19.16 10.67
N ARG A 92 -3.29 -20.18 11.20
CA ARG A 92 -3.19 -20.54 12.63
C ARG A 92 -1.77 -20.94 13.04
N ARG A 93 -1.08 -21.73 12.21
CA ARG A 93 0.31 -22.10 12.49
C ARG A 93 1.24 -20.91 12.40
N LEU A 94 1.07 -20.04 11.40
CA LEU A 94 1.84 -18.80 11.26
C LEU A 94 1.60 -17.82 12.42
N GLU A 95 0.39 -17.80 12.99
CA GLU A 95 0.05 -17.01 14.18
C GLU A 95 0.76 -17.53 15.42
N GLN A 96 0.78 -18.86 15.62
CA GLN A 96 1.54 -19.51 16.69
C GLN A 96 3.05 -19.22 16.60
N LEU A 97 3.57 -19.09 15.38
CA LEU A 97 4.96 -18.72 15.12
C LEU A 97 5.21 -17.20 15.21
N GLY A 98 4.17 -16.38 15.40
CA GLY A 98 4.27 -14.92 15.53
C GLY A 98 4.44 -14.15 14.22
N TRP A 99 4.35 -14.82 13.06
CA TRP A 99 4.54 -14.19 11.74
C TRP A 99 3.32 -13.41 11.25
N VAL A 100 2.13 -13.81 11.70
CA VAL A 100 0.87 -13.14 11.37
C VAL A 100 0.07 -12.88 12.64
N VAL A 101 -0.81 -11.89 12.57
CA VAL A 101 -1.77 -11.58 13.62
C VAL A 101 -3.18 -11.53 13.04
N ARG A 102 -4.14 -12.01 13.82
CA ARG A 102 -5.57 -11.92 13.53
C ARG A 102 -6.16 -10.67 14.19
N GLU A 103 -6.87 -9.87 13.40
CA GLU A 103 -7.58 -8.69 13.89
C GLU A 103 -9.05 -8.75 13.49
N SER A 104 -9.92 -8.33 14.41
CA SER A 104 -11.30 -7.99 14.08
C SER A 104 -11.34 -6.53 13.64
N ARG A 105 -11.82 -6.26 12.42
CA ARG A 105 -12.05 -4.89 11.96
C ARG A 105 -13.50 -4.68 11.56
N SER A 106 -14.03 -3.51 11.90
CA SER A 106 -15.40 -3.11 11.55
C SER A 106 -15.36 -2.18 10.35
N TRP A 107 -15.99 -2.57 9.25
CA TRP A 107 -15.93 -1.88 7.96
C TRP A 107 -17.34 -1.48 7.53
N LEU A 108 -17.46 -0.35 6.84
CA LEU A 108 -18.72 0.05 6.23
C LEU A 108 -18.86 -0.65 4.88
N TRP A 109 -19.95 -1.38 4.71
CA TRP A 109 -20.37 -1.98 3.45
C TRP A 109 -21.73 -1.40 3.09
N GLY A 110 -21.77 -0.45 2.15
CA GLY A 110 -22.97 0.36 1.92
C GLY A 110 -23.36 1.12 3.19
N TYR A 111 -24.57 0.88 3.70
CA TYR A 111 -25.08 1.49 4.93
C TYR A 111 -24.85 0.65 6.19
N GLU A 112 -24.28 -0.55 6.07
CA GLU A 112 -24.11 -1.47 7.19
C GLU A 112 -22.66 -1.55 7.67
N GLN A 113 -22.48 -1.68 8.99
CA GLN A 113 -21.17 -1.94 9.57
C GLN A 113 -20.93 -3.45 9.71
N VAL A 114 -20.05 -4.00 8.90
CA VAL A 114 -19.69 -5.42 8.90
C VAL A 114 -18.40 -5.63 9.68
N ARG A 115 -18.41 -6.60 10.60
CA ARG A 115 -17.18 -7.03 11.31
C ARG A 115 -16.53 -8.20 10.59
N LEU A 116 -15.30 -8.00 10.12
CA LEU A 116 -14.51 -9.00 9.42
C LEU A 116 -13.26 -9.37 10.20
N GLN A 117 -12.91 -10.65 10.14
CA GLN A 117 -11.64 -11.17 10.64
C GLN A 117 -10.61 -11.06 9.51
N VAL A 118 -9.61 -10.21 9.72
CA VAL A 118 -8.50 -10.00 8.81
C VAL A 118 -7.21 -10.52 9.41
N TRP A 119 -6.38 -11.10 8.57
CA TRP A 119 -5.05 -11.59 8.93
C TRP A 119 -4.02 -10.67 8.30
N ARG A 120 -3.04 -10.21 9.08
CA ARG A 120 -1.94 -9.36 8.59
C ARG A 120 -0.60 -9.88 9.04
N LEU A 121 0.45 -9.52 8.32
CA LEU A 121 1.83 -9.77 8.76
C LEU A 121 2.14 -8.94 10.01
N THR A 122 2.85 -9.56 10.95
CA THR A 122 3.37 -8.87 12.13
C THR A 122 4.63 -8.12 11.73
N TRP A 123 4.61 -6.78 11.70
CA TRP A 123 5.78 -5.97 11.36
C TRP A 123 6.78 -5.91 12.54
N SER A 124 7.48 -7.02 12.78
CA SER A 124 8.62 -7.11 13.69
C SER A 124 9.94 -7.21 12.91
N GLY A 125 11.07 -6.95 13.57
CA GLY A 125 12.39 -7.08 12.93
C GLY A 125 12.62 -8.46 12.31
N GLY A 126 12.21 -9.53 13.01
CA GLY A 126 12.29 -10.89 12.48
C GLY A 126 11.40 -11.10 11.24
N CYS A 127 10.24 -10.46 11.16
CA CYS A 127 9.35 -10.60 9.99
C CYS A 127 9.92 -9.91 8.76
N ALA A 128 10.57 -8.75 8.92
CA ALA A 128 11.25 -8.08 7.82
C ALA A 128 12.39 -8.94 7.25
N GLU A 129 13.19 -9.56 8.12
CA GLU A 129 14.23 -10.48 7.68
C GLU A 129 13.64 -11.73 7.00
N MET A 130 12.57 -12.32 7.54
CA MET A 130 11.88 -13.46 6.94
C MET A 130 11.40 -13.16 5.51
N LEU A 131 10.81 -11.97 5.29
CA LEU A 131 10.32 -11.55 3.97
C LEU A 131 11.45 -11.32 2.95
N SER A 132 12.70 -11.18 3.40
CA SER A 132 13.87 -11.13 2.51
C SER A 132 14.28 -12.51 2.00
N VAL A 133 13.96 -13.58 2.76
CA VAL A 133 14.27 -14.97 2.42
C VAL A 133 13.12 -15.62 1.65
N VAL A 134 11.88 -15.33 2.03
CA VAL A 134 10.70 -15.80 1.31
C VAL A 134 10.60 -15.04 -0.01
N ARG A 135 11.09 -15.66 -1.08
CA ARG A 135 10.88 -15.15 -2.44
C ARG A 135 9.38 -15.02 -2.69
N PRO A 136 8.91 -13.91 -3.28
CA PRO A 136 7.55 -13.85 -3.77
C PRO A 136 7.38 -15.00 -4.76
N GLU A 137 6.50 -15.96 -4.44
CA GLU A 137 6.06 -16.93 -5.42
C GLU A 137 5.44 -16.09 -6.54
N SER A 138 5.90 -16.28 -7.78
CA SER A 138 5.34 -15.62 -8.95
C SER A 138 3.92 -16.13 -9.14
N VAL A 139 3.00 -15.55 -8.40
CA VAL A 139 1.58 -15.69 -8.69
C VAL A 139 1.39 -14.91 -9.98
N GLU A 140 1.23 -15.63 -11.09
CA GLU A 140 0.75 -15.05 -12.34
C GLU A 140 -0.46 -14.19 -11.98
N GLU A 141 -0.29 -12.87 -12.07
CA GLU A 141 -1.44 -12.00 -11.99
C GLU A 141 -2.32 -12.36 -13.19
N PRO A 142 -3.61 -12.64 -12.96
CA PRO A 142 -4.50 -12.85 -14.09
C PRO A 142 -4.38 -11.60 -14.97
N PRO A 143 -4.16 -11.76 -16.29
CA PRO A 143 -4.01 -10.62 -17.18
C PRO A 143 -5.23 -9.72 -16.98
N ALA A 144 -4.99 -8.43 -16.75
CA ALA A 144 -6.07 -7.47 -16.69
C ALA A 144 -6.77 -7.51 -18.05
N SER A 145 -7.99 -8.03 -18.08
CA SER A 145 -8.85 -7.81 -19.24
C SER A 145 -9.10 -6.30 -19.34
N ALA A 146 -9.31 -5.76 -20.54
CA ALA A 146 -9.62 -4.34 -20.73
C ALA A 146 -10.79 -3.82 -19.86
N ASP A 147 -11.68 -4.72 -19.41
CA ASP A 147 -12.80 -4.41 -18.51
C ASP A 147 -12.46 -4.50 -17.00
N MET A 148 -11.18 -4.53 -16.63
CA MET A 148 -10.74 -4.68 -15.23
C MET A 148 -9.82 -3.56 -14.79
N VAL A 149 -9.87 -3.25 -13.49
CA VAL A 149 -8.89 -2.39 -12.86
C VAL A 149 -7.53 -3.10 -12.84
N PRO A 150 -6.42 -2.41 -13.14
CA PRO A 150 -5.08 -2.95 -13.04
C PRO A 150 -4.75 -3.50 -11.63
N PRO A 151 -4.05 -4.65 -11.52
CA PRO A 151 -3.70 -5.29 -10.25
C PRO A 151 -3.01 -4.37 -9.25
N GLU A 152 -2.20 -3.43 -9.74
CA GLU A 152 -1.50 -2.44 -8.93
C GLU A 152 -2.47 -1.54 -8.15
N PHE A 153 -3.70 -1.31 -8.60
CA PHE A 153 -4.67 -0.47 -7.89
C PHE A 153 -5.65 -1.28 -7.02
N TRP A 154 -5.58 -2.61 -7.04
CA TRP A 154 -6.50 -3.47 -6.30
C TRP A 154 -6.49 -3.28 -4.79
N PHE A 155 -5.43 -2.70 -4.23
CA PHE A 155 -5.37 -2.39 -2.80
C PHE A 155 -6.27 -1.21 -2.42
N LYS A 156 -6.70 -0.37 -3.37
CA LYS A 156 -7.63 0.74 -3.14
C LYS A 156 -9.06 0.28 -2.86
N PHE A 157 -9.43 -0.89 -3.37
CA PHE A 157 -10.78 -1.47 -3.29
C PHE A 157 -10.95 -2.46 -2.14
N TRP A 158 -10.21 -2.25 -1.06
CA TRP A 158 -10.21 -3.15 0.08
C TRP A 158 -11.60 -3.27 0.72
N SER A 159 -12.41 -2.20 0.80
CA SER A 159 -13.63 -2.11 1.61
C SER A 159 -14.94 -2.68 1.01
N GLY A 160 -14.89 -3.49 -0.06
CA GLY A 160 -16.13 -3.98 -0.68
C GLY A 160 -15.96 -5.23 -1.56
N ALA A 161 -16.40 -5.13 -2.82
CA ALA A 161 -16.17 -6.18 -3.80
C ALA A 161 -14.65 -6.41 -3.97
N PRO A 162 -14.19 -7.67 -3.98
CA PRO A 162 -12.77 -7.93 -4.14
C PRO A 162 -12.35 -7.43 -5.53
N ALA A 163 -11.23 -6.71 -5.60
CA ALA A 163 -10.84 -5.92 -6.76
C ALA A 163 -10.69 -6.73 -8.07
N ASP A 164 -10.37 -8.01 -7.95
CA ASP A 164 -10.31 -8.99 -9.04
C ASP A 164 -11.69 -9.27 -9.69
N LYS A 165 -12.77 -8.89 -9.01
CA LYS A 165 -14.16 -9.03 -9.47
C LYS A 165 -14.78 -7.72 -9.90
N LEU A 166 -14.12 -6.59 -9.67
CA LEU A 166 -14.60 -5.30 -10.17
C LEU A 166 -14.50 -5.31 -11.69
N ARG A 167 -15.58 -4.88 -12.34
CA ARG A 167 -15.66 -4.73 -13.78
C ARG A 167 -15.96 -3.28 -14.12
N ILE A 168 -15.22 -2.70 -15.05
CA ILE A 168 -15.40 -1.29 -15.46
C ILE A 168 -16.82 -1.10 -16.00
N SER A 169 -17.29 -2.05 -16.80
CA SER A 169 -18.63 -2.08 -17.39
C SER A 169 -19.78 -2.12 -16.37
N ARG A 170 -19.56 -2.66 -15.17
CA ARG A 170 -20.60 -2.86 -14.16
C ARG A 170 -20.45 -1.93 -12.96
N ASP A 171 -19.22 -1.79 -12.48
CA ASP A 171 -18.84 -1.12 -11.23
C ASP A 171 -18.09 0.19 -11.50
N GLY A 172 -18.15 0.71 -12.74
CA GLY A 172 -17.37 1.86 -13.20
C GLY A 172 -17.47 3.08 -12.30
N LEU A 173 -18.66 3.41 -11.79
CA LEU A 173 -18.85 4.56 -10.91
C LEU A 173 -18.15 4.39 -9.55
N LEU A 174 -18.19 3.20 -8.96
CA LEU A 174 -17.46 2.89 -7.72
C LEU A 174 -15.94 2.95 -7.94
N ILE A 175 -15.48 2.46 -9.09
CA ILE A 175 -14.07 2.53 -9.51
C ILE A 175 -13.64 3.99 -9.65
N ALA A 176 -14.42 4.80 -10.37
CA ALA A 176 -14.19 6.22 -10.56
C ALA A 176 -14.11 6.95 -9.21
N GLU A 177 -15.12 6.80 -8.36
CA GLU A 177 -15.18 7.44 -7.06
C GLU A 177 -13.94 7.11 -6.22
N THR A 178 -13.54 5.84 -6.18
CA THR A 178 -12.41 5.38 -5.34
C THR A 178 -11.07 5.90 -5.85
N LEU A 179 -10.83 5.87 -7.17
CA LEU A 179 -9.52 6.20 -7.74
C LEU A 179 -9.35 7.70 -8.00
N ILE A 180 -10.41 8.39 -8.43
CA ILE A 180 -10.36 9.81 -8.75
C ILE A 180 -10.29 10.65 -7.46
N THR A 181 -11.14 10.35 -6.48
CA THR A 181 -11.14 11.08 -5.18
C THR A 181 -9.99 10.65 -4.27
N GLY A 182 -9.34 9.53 -4.59
CA GLY A 182 -8.15 9.05 -3.91
C GLY A 182 -6.96 10.03 -3.99
N ARG A 183 -5.99 9.83 -3.07
CA ARG A 183 -4.73 10.61 -3.01
C ARG A 183 -3.64 10.13 -3.96
N ASP A 184 -3.89 9.06 -4.70
CA ASP A 184 -2.89 8.40 -5.53
C ASP A 184 -2.98 8.94 -6.96
N LEU A 185 -1.97 9.73 -7.34
CA LEU A 185 -1.97 10.43 -8.62
C LEU A 185 -1.94 9.45 -9.80
N ALA A 186 -1.22 8.34 -9.68
CA ALA A 186 -1.13 7.34 -10.76
C ALA A 186 -2.49 6.65 -10.96
N ALA A 187 -3.16 6.30 -9.86
CA ALA A 187 -4.51 5.73 -9.91
C ALA A 187 -5.52 6.70 -10.53
N ARG A 188 -5.45 7.99 -10.16
CA ARG A 188 -6.31 9.02 -10.73
C ARG A 188 -6.08 9.20 -12.23
N GLN A 189 -4.83 9.32 -12.66
CA GLN A 189 -4.49 9.48 -14.07
C GLN A 189 -4.96 8.30 -14.91
N TRP A 190 -4.74 7.08 -14.42
CA TRP A 190 -5.25 5.88 -15.07
C TRP A 190 -6.78 5.90 -15.16
N ALA A 191 -7.48 6.20 -14.06
CA ALA A 191 -8.95 6.25 -14.05
C ALA A 191 -9.48 7.31 -15.00
N LEU A 192 -8.85 8.49 -15.02
CA LEU A 192 -9.19 9.53 -15.98
C LEU A 192 -8.97 9.05 -17.39
N ALA A 193 -7.87 8.35 -17.71
CA ALA A 193 -7.48 7.88 -19.05
C ALA A 193 -8.33 6.71 -19.60
N GLU A 194 -8.69 5.75 -18.76
CA GLU A 194 -9.24 4.46 -19.20
C GLU A 194 -10.74 4.28 -18.92
N LEU A 195 -11.32 5.07 -17.99
CA LEU A 195 -12.74 4.91 -17.70
C LEU A 195 -13.63 5.44 -18.85
N PRO A 196 -14.77 4.78 -19.11
CA PRO A 196 -15.75 5.23 -20.09
C PRO A 196 -16.24 6.67 -19.82
N VAL A 197 -16.51 7.41 -20.91
CA VAL A 197 -16.95 8.82 -20.83
C VAL A 197 -18.25 8.98 -20.04
N ASP A 198 -19.19 8.05 -20.18
CA ASP A 198 -20.44 8.04 -19.43
C ASP A 198 -20.22 7.85 -17.92
N VAL A 199 -19.26 7.01 -17.54
CA VAL A 199 -18.85 6.83 -16.13
C VAL A 199 -18.23 8.12 -15.58
N LEU A 200 -17.36 8.78 -16.35
CA LEU A 200 -16.75 10.06 -15.96
C LEU A 200 -17.81 11.16 -15.83
N ALA A 201 -18.77 11.22 -16.75
CA ALA A 201 -19.88 12.18 -16.70
C ALA A 201 -20.79 11.97 -15.48
N GLN A 202 -21.03 10.71 -15.09
CA GLN A 202 -21.73 10.41 -13.84
C GLN A 202 -20.89 10.78 -12.61
N CYS A 203 -19.58 10.47 -12.61
CA CYS A 203 -18.67 10.82 -11.53
C CYS A 203 -18.59 12.33 -11.31
N ARG A 204 -18.68 13.13 -12.37
CA ARG A 204 -18.72 14.60 -12.34
C ARG A 204 -19.88 15.18 -11.52
N GLN A 205 -20.96 14.42 -11.36
CA GLN A 205 -22.14 14.81 -10.58
C GLN A 205 -22.03 14.43 -9.09
N LEU A 206 -21.00 13.68 -8.70
CA LEU A 206 -20.80 13.27 -7.32
C LEU A 206 -20.21 14.40 -6.48
N ARG A 207 -20.57 14.40 -5.20
CA ARG A 207 -20.05 15.36 -4.22
C ARG A 207 -18.53 15.22 -4.10
N GLY A 208 -17.81 16.32 -4.30
CA GLY A 208 -16.33 16.33 -4.27
C GLY A 208 -15.67 16.11 -5.63
N CYS A 209 -16.47 15.82 -6.67
CA CYS A 209 -16.08 15.83 -8.07
C CYS A 209 -16.86 16.89 -8.88
N ASP A 210 -17.75 17.63 -8.22
CA ASP A 210 -18.66 18.61 -8.79
C ASP A 210 -18.04 20.00 -8.96
N SER A 211 -16.89 20.26 -8.34
CA SER A 211 -16.16 21.53 -8.44
C SER A 211 -14.65 21.40 -8.19
N GLY A 212 -13.88 22.41 -8.59
CA GLY A 212 -12.43 22.51 -8.37
C GLY A 212 -11.59 21.67 -9.32
N VAL A 213 -10.32 21.47 -8.97
CA VAL A 213 -9.31 20.83 -9.85
C VAL A 213 -9.74 19.44 -10.34
N VAL A 214 -10.38 18.65 -9.49
CA VAL A 214 -10.85 17.30 -9.86
C VAL A 214 -11.94 17.37 -10.93
N ALA A 215 -12.83 18.35 -10.83
CA ALA A 215 -13.87 18.59 -11.83
C ALA A 215 -13.24 19.01 -13.18
N ASP A 216 -12.26 19.92 -13.14
CA ASP A 216 -11.54 20.37 -14.33
C ASP A 216 -10.79 19.22 -15.01
N ASP A 217 -10.15 18.34 -14.23
CA ASP A 217 -9.47 17.15 -14.73
C ASP A 217 -10.43 16.16 -15.42
N ILE A 218 -11.64 15.96 -14.86
CA ILE A 218 -12.68 15.12 -15.45
C ILE A 218 -13.18 15.75 -16.75
N ASP A 219 -13.50 17.05 -16.75
CA ASP A 219 -14.03 17.77 -17.91
C ASP A 219 -13.00 17.78 -19.06
N ALA A 220 -11.72 17.99 -18.75
CA ALA A 220 -10.62 17.91 -19.71
C ALA A 220 -10.48 16.50 -20.32
N SER A 221 -10.61 15.46 -19.50
CA SER A 221 -10.55 14.06 -19.94
C SER A 221 -11.72 13.69 -20.86
N ILE A 222 -12.93 14.14 -20.54
CA ILE A 222 -14.12 13.96 -21.38
C ILE A 222 -13.95 14.69 -22.72
N ALA A 223 -13.52 15.97 -22.68
CA ALA A 223 -13.33 16.78 -23.88
C ALA A 223 -12.28 16.19 -24.82
N ALA A 224 -11.18 15.63 -24.28
CA ALA A 224 -10.14 14.99 -25.07
C ALA A 224 -10.61 13.71 -25.80
N ARG A 225 -11.72 13.10 -25.37
CA ARG A 225 -12.29 11.87 -25.94
C ARG A 225 -13.51 12.09 -26.82
N GLY A 226 -14.09 13.30 -26.82
CA GLY A 226 -15.33 13.63 -27.52
C GLY A 226 -15.17 13.85 -29.03
N VAL A 227 -14.38 13.02 -29.71
CA VAL A 227 -14.27 12.96 -31.18
C VAL A 227 -15.16 11.83 -31.72
#